data_AF-A0A840CXZ2-F1
#
_entry.id   AF-A0A840CXZ2-F1
#
_cell.length_a   1.000
_cell.length_b   1.000
_cell.length_c   1.000
_cell.angle_alpha   90.00
_cell.angle_beta   90.00
_cell.angle_gamma   90.00
#
_symmetry.space_group_name_H-M   'P 1'
#
loop_
_entity.id
_entity.type
_entity.pdbx_description
1 polymer ?
#
loop_
_entity_poly.entity_id
_entity_poly.type
_entity_poly.pdbx_seq_one_letter_code
_entity_poly.pdbx_strand_id
1 'polypeptide(L)'
;MKKQVIICCLLASLFVLGACSDVEGVGDPQPRLPRVEVESAEYYIQITQENLGGVAFVYRWLNLENASKYVITLGAEEQEDTIDVVNKSTLTYNGVREQQFTNQDILGYLHAFGLLATDSREALMTITLEALNADGAPINAEAAKASKTSNIHVVIAPDVDLTTN
;
A
#
# COMPACT_ATOMS: atom_id res chain seq x y z
N MET A 1 9.90 -7.27 -75.17
CA MET A 1 10.92 -8.31 -75.48
C MET A 1 11.73 -8.55 -74.21
N LYS A 2 11.41 -9.61 -73.45
CA LYS A 2 12.08 -10.93 -73.39
C LYS A 2 13.36 -10.96 -72.51
N LYS A 3 13.24 -11.73 -71.41
CA LYS A 3 14.25 -12.53 -70.67
C LYS A 3 15.23 -11.74 -69.79
N GLN A 4 15.09 -11.78 -68.46
CA GLN A 4 15.64 -12.80 -67.53
C GLN A 4 17.09 -13.20 -67.87
N VAL A 5 18.02 -12.93 -66.94
CA VAL A 5 18.85 -13.95 -66.26
C VAL A 5 19.63 -13.30 -65.10
N ILE A 6 19.46 -13.92 -63.93
CA ILE A 6 20.14 -13.78 -62.65
C ILE A 6 21.58 -14.34 -62.75
N ILE A 7 22.56 -13.72 -62.09
CA ILE A 7 23.76 -14.33 -61.46
C ILE A 7 24.34 -13.23 -60.53
N CYS A 8 24.08 -13.29 -59.23
CA CYS A 8 24.76 -14.08 -58.18
C CYS A 8 26.05 -13.46 -57.64
N CYS A 9 25.94 -13.03 -56.38
CA CYS A 9 26.95 -13.16 -55.32
C CYS A 9 28.28 -12.42 -55.50
N LEU A 10 28.37 -11.20 -54.95
CA LEU A 10 29.56 -10.68 -54.23
C LEU A 10 29.33 -9.22 -53.84
N LEU A 11 28.72 -8.98 -52.68
CA LEU A 11 28.87 -7.74 -51.89
C LEU A 11 28.18 -7.94 -50.53
N ALA A 12 28.58 -9.02 -49.85
CA ALA A 12 28.28 -9.27 -48.44
C ALA A 12 29.48 -8.81 -47.61
N SER A 13 29.65 -7.50 -47.44
CA SER A 13 30.57 -6.91 -46.45
C SER A 13 30.55 -5.39 -46.59
N LEU A 14 29.67 -4.70 -45.85
CA LEU A 14 29.86 -3.33 -45.32
C LEU A 14 28.54 -2.76 -44.75
N PHE A 15 27.91 -3.48 -43.83
CA PHE A 15 26.91 -2.89 -42.91
C PHE A 15 26.99 -3.59 -41.55
N VAL A 16 28.08 -3.35 -40.83
CA VAL A 16 28.11 -3.51 -39.36
C VAL A 16 28.88 -2.32 -38.80
N LEU A 17 28.19 -1.18 -38.67
CA LEU A 17 28.47 -0.26 -37.58
C LEU A 17 27.33 -0.47 -36.59
N GLY A 18 27.56 -1.42 -35.69
CA GLY A 18 26.77 -1.56 -34.48
C GLY A 18 27.03 -0.33 -33.60
N ALA A 19 26.00 0.50 -33.44
CA ALA A 19 25.87 1.33 -32.25
C ALA A 19 25.06 0.52 -31.22
N CYS A 20 25.70 -0.51 -30.65
CA CYS A 20 25.31 -1.04 -29.35
C CYS A 20 26.25 -0.38 -28.34
N SER A 21 25.85 0.76 -27.78
CA SER A 21 26.36 1.22 -26.48
C SER A 21 25.67 2.51 -26.08
N ASP A 22 24.44 2.39 -25.61
CA ASP A 22 24.10 3.10 -24.38
C ASP A 22 23.15 2.21 -23.59
N VAL A 23 23.73 1.16 -23.00
CA VAL A 23 23.15 0.64 -21.76
C VAL A 23 23.56 1.69 -20.75
N GLU A 24 22.71 2.71 -20.58
CA GLU A 24 22.74 3.55 -19.38
C GLU A 24 22.86 2.56 -18.24
N GLY A 25 24.03 2.59 -17.58
CA GLY A 25 24.30 1.71 -16.48
C GLY A 25 23.10 1.78 -15.55
N VAL A 26 22.58 0.63 -15.15
CA VAL A 26 21.80 0.52 -13.92
C VAL A 26 22.73 1.11 -12.86
N GLY A 27 22.59 2.41 -12.62
CA GLY A 27 23.37 3.09 -11.60
C GLY A 27 23.11 2.32 -10.33
N ASP A 28 24.19 2.04 -9.57
CA ASP A 28 24.06 1.34 -8.30
C ASP A 28 22.87 1.94 -7.55
N PRO A 29 21.88 1.12 -7.14
CA PRO A 29 20.69 1.64 -6.51
C PRO A 29 21.13 2.51 -5.34
N GLN A 30 20.89 3.82 -5.45
CA GLN A 30 21.22 4.76 -4.40
C GLN A 30 20.62 4.21 -3.10
N PRO A 31 21.39 4.15 -1.99
CA PRO A 31 20.86 3.70 -0.72
C PRO A 31 19.60 4.50 -0.42
N ARG A 32 18.44 3.84 -0.43
CA ARG A 32 17.18 4.50 -0.12
C ARG A 32 17.30 4.95 1.33
N LEU A 33 17.15 6.25 1.58
CA LEU A 33 17.02 6.74 2.95
C LEU A 33 15.84 6.01 3.60
N PRO A 34 15.97 5.56 4.86
CA PRO A 34 14.90 4.84 5.54
C PRO A 34 13.67 5.76 5.61
N ARG A 35 12.62 5.36 4.89
CA ARG A 35 11.33 6.05 4.83
C ARG A 35 10.22 5.02 4.83
N VAL A 36 9.12 5.34 5.50
CA VAL A 36 7.92 4.49 5.51
C VAL A 36 7.30 4.50 4.11
N GLU A 37 7.12 3.31 3.54
CA GLU A 37 6.45 3.09 2.26
C GLU A 37 5.32 2.09 2.48
N VAL A 38 4.10 2.50 2.13
CA VAL A 38 2.88 1.69 2.19
C VAL A 38 2.44 1.35 0.76
N GLU A 39 1.75 0.21 0.60
CA GLU A 39 1.30 -0.27 -0.71
C GLU A 39 0.31 0.67 -1.40
N SER A 40 -0.62 1.26 -0.64
CA SER A 40 -1.63 2.16 -1.18
C SER A 40 -1.86 3.36 -0.27
N ALA A 41 -2.11 4.52 -0.89
CA ALA A 41 -2.60 5.70 -0.18
C ALA A 41 -4.13 5.66 0.01
N GLU A 42 -4.84 4.80 -0.72
CA GLU A 42 -6.31 4.74 -0.77
C GLU A 42 -6.77 3.29 -0.69
N TYR A 43 -7.70 3.01 0.22
CA TYR A 43 -8.35 1.71 0.36
C TYR A 43 -9.86 1.86 0.19
N TYR A 44 -10.47 0.95 -0.56
CA TYR A 44 -11.91 0.93 -0.80
C TYR A 44 -12.47 -0.40 -0.29
N ILE A 45 -13.42 -0.32 0.64
CA ILE A 45 -13.99 -1.47 1.33
C ILE A 45 -15.49 -1.46 1.09
N GLN A 46 -16.03 -2.60 0.66
CA GLN A 46 -17.47 -2.83 0.61
C GLN A 46 -17.82 -3.94 1.59
N ILE A 47 -18.66 -3.61 2.58
CA ILE A 47 -19.16 -4.55 3.58
C ILE A 47 -20.55 -5.01 3.17
N THR A 48 -20.75 -6.31 3.03
CA THR A 48 -22.04 -6.94 2.71
C THR A 48 -22.37 -7.98 3.76
N GLN A 49 -23.63 -8.40 3.83
CA GLN A 49 -24.03 -9.44 4.78
C GLN A 49 -23.27 -10.76 4.52
N GLU A 50 -22.94 -11.05 3.27
CA GLU A 50 -22.23 -12.28 2.86
C GLU A 50 -20.74 -12.28 3.27
N ASN A 51 -20.11 -11.11 3.42
CA ASN A 51 -18.68 -11.00 3.67
C ASN A 51 -18.33 -10.56 5.10
N LEU A 52 -19.30 -10.49 6.02
CA LEU A 52 -19.12 -9.94 7.37
C LEU A 52 -17.97 -10.60 8.15
N GLY A 53 -17.79 -11.92 8.01
CA GLY A 53 -16.69 -12.67 8.64
C GLY A 53 -15.37 -12.67 7.86
N GLY A 54 -15.32 -11.96 6.72
CA GLY A 54 -14.18 -11.92 5.82
C GLY A 54 -13.15 -10.84 6.16
N VAL A 55 -12.05 -10.85 5.41
CA VAL A 55 -11.04 -9.79 5.41
C VAL A 55 -11.58 -8.61 4.61
N ALA A 56 -11.56 -7.42 5.21
CA ALA A 56 -11.91 -6.16 4.56
C ALA A 56 -10.77 -5.69 3.65
N PHE A 57 -9.56 -5.60 4.21
CA PHE A 57 -8.34 -5.26 3.47
C PHE A 57 -7.09 -5.74 4.19
N VAL A 58 -5.96 -5.71 3.48
CA VAL A 58 -4.63 -5.98 4.03
C VAL A 58 -3.80 -4.71 3.90
N TYR A 59 -3.32 -4.20 5.02
CA TYR A 59 -2.41 -3.07 5.06
C TYR A 59 -0.97 -3.57 4.95
N ARG A 60 -0.25 -3.08 3.93
CA ARG A 60 1.10 -3.55 3.59
C ARG A 60 2.10 -2.42 3.57
N TRP A 61 3.29 -2.69 4.10
CA TRP A 61 4.40 -1.74 4.08
C TRP A 61 5.75 -2.43 3.99
N LEU A 62 6.75 -1.72 3.47
CA LEU A 62 8.12 -2.21 3.48
C LEU A 62 8.69 -2.23 4.90
N ASN A 63 9.30 -3.35 5.28
CA ASN A 63 10.00 -3.47 6.54
C ASN A 63 11.31 -2.67 6.50
N LEU A 64 11.39 -1.66 7.36
CA LEU A 64 12.61 -0.95 7.69
C LEU A 64 13.42 -1.74 8.71
N GLU A 65 14.64 -2.14 8.34
CA GLU A 65 15.55 -2.92 9.21
C GLU A 65 15.91 -2.18 10.50
N ASN A 66 15.95 -0.84 10.46
CA ASN A 66 16.31 -0.01 11.59
C ASN A 66 15.11 0.35 12.49
N ALA A 67 13.87 0.11 12.05
CA ALA A 67 12.70 0.38 12.88
C ALA A 67 12.60 -0.66 13.99
N SER A 68 12.57 -0.20 15.25
CA SER A 68 12.39 -1.06 16.42
C SER A 68 10.91 -1.38 16.67
N LYS A 69 10.02 -0.49 16.27
CA LYS A 69 8.57 -0.64 16.46
C LYS A 69 7.80 0.03 15.33
N TYR A 70 6.65 -0.54 14.97
CA TYR A 70 5.62 0.14 14.18
C TYR A 70 4.39 0.39 15.03
N VAL A 71 3.89 1.61 14.99
CA VAL A 71 2.61 2.04 15.58
C VAL A 71 1.62 2.25 14.43
N ILE A 72 0.41 1.75 14.61
CA ILE A 72 -0.69 1.90 13.65
C ILE A 72 -1.81 2.61 14.39
N THR A 73 -2.28 3.73 13.86
CA THR A 73 -3.41 4.48 14.41
C THR A 73 -4.49 4.64 13.35
N LEU A 74 -5.75 4.57 13.78
CA LEU A 74 -6.90 4.91 12.97
C LEU A 74 -7.46 6.26 13.42
N GLY A 75 -7.89 7.07 12.47
CA GLY A 75 -8.63 8.31 12.72
C GLY A 75 -9.89 8.39 11.87
N ALA A 76 -10.83 9.22 12.28
CA ALA A 76 -12.00 9.59 11.49
C ALA A 76 -11.89 11.04 11.01
N GLU A 77 -12.51 11.36 9.88
CA GLU A 77 -12.60 12.75 9.43
C GLU A 77 -13.28 13.61 10.51
N GLU A 78 -12.80 14.83 10.71
CA GLU A 78 -13.33 15.81 11.67
C GLU A 78 -13.21 15.43 13.17
N GLN A 79 -12.48 14.37 13.50
CA GLN A 79 -12.21 13.97 14.89
C GLN A 79 -10.71 14.07 15.22
N GLU A 80 -10.38 14.60 16.39
CA GLU A 80 -8.98 14.64 16.89
C GLU A 80 -8.56 13.32 17.53
N ASP A 81 -9.51 12.56 18.05
CA ASP A 81 -9.24 11.29 18.72
C ASP A 81 -8.86 10.20 17.70
N THR A 82 -7.80 9.45 18.05
CA THR A 82 -7.33 8.30 17.27
C THR A 82 -7.43 7.02 18.08
N ILE A 83 -7.63 5.90 17.39
CA ILE A 83 -7.63 4.57 17.98
C ILE A 83 -6.30 3.88 17.68
N ASP A 84 -5.60 3.44 18.73
CA ASP A 84 -4.42 2.60 18.61
C ASP A 84 -4.80 1.20 18.12
N VAL A 85 -4.23 0.79 16.99
CA VAL A 85 -4.40 -0.55 16.45
C VAL A 85 -3.27 -1.44 16.96
N VAL A 86 -3.65 -2.56 17.57
CA VAL A 86 -2.69 -3.59 17.97
C VAL A 86 -2.00 -4.14 16.72
N ASN A 87 -0.69 -3.93 16.64
CA ASN A 87 0.12 -4.43 15.56
C ASN A 87 0.26 -5.96 15.65
N LYS A 88 -0.40 -6.67 14.74
CA LYS A 88 -0.39 -8.13 14.59
C LYS A 88 0.32 -8.54 13.28
N SER A 89 1.09 -7.63 12.69
CA SER A 89 1.59 -7.83 11.34
C SER A 89 2.66 -8.90 11.24
N THR A 90 2.65 -9.64 10.14
CA THR A 90 3.63 -10.68 9.83
C THR A 90 4.65 -10.14 8.83
N LEU A 91 5.92 -10.50 8.99
CA LEU A 91 6.96 -10.20 8.00
C LEU A 91 7.02 -11.34 6.98
N THR A 92 6.86 -10.99 5.72
CA THR A 92 6.96 -11.94 4.59
C THR A 92 8.41 -12.05 4.10
N TYR A 93 8.68 -13.04 3.25
CA TYR A 93 10.04 -13.31 2.74
C TYR A 93 10.60 -12.22 1.82
N ASN A 94 9.75 -11.35 1.27
CA ASN A 94 10.17 -10.25 0.37
C ASN A 94 10.42 -8.93 1.13
N GLY A 95 10.43 -8.95 2.46
CA GLY A 95 10.61 -7.76 3.27
C GLY A 95 9.37 -6.89 3.41
N VAL A 96 8.18 -7.37 3.04
CA VAL A 96 6.90 -6.68 3.26
C VAL A 96 6.26 -7.15 4.55
N ARG A 97 5.76 -6.22 5.36
CA ARG A 97 4.88 -6.50 6.50
C ARG A 97 3.42 -6.44 6.07
N GLU A 98 2.60 -7.36 6.59
CA GLU A 98 1.17 -7.44 6.30
C GLU A 98 0.34 -7.44 7.59
N GLN A 99 -0.61 -6.52 7.71
CA GLN A 99 -1.64 -6.47 8.75
C GLN A 99 -3.01 -6.67 8.11
N GLN A 100 -3.76 -7.69 8.50
CA GLN A 100 -5.12 -7.90 8.02
C GLN A 100 -6.13 -7.17 8.91
N PHE A 101 -7.16 -6.61 8.30
CA PHE A 101 -8.34 -6.05 8.96
C PHE A 101 -9.57 -6.78 8.46
N THR A 102 -10.42 -7.27 9.36
CA THR A 102 -11.69 -7.92 9.02
C THR A 102 -12.81 -6.90 8.85
N ASN A 103 -13.90 -7.30 8.19
CA ASN A 103 -15.09 -6.45 8.10
C ASN A 103 -15.67 -6.14 9.49
N GLN A 104 -15.57 -7.08 10.44
CA GLN A 104 -15.94 -6.85 11.84
C GLN A 104 -15.04 -5.83 12.54
N ASP A 105 -13.71 -5.87 12.32
CA ASP A 105 -12.81 -4.86 12.87
C ASP A 105 -13.23 -3.46 12.39
N ILE A 106 -13.51 -3.33 11.08
CA ILE A 106 -13.93 -2.05 10.48
C ILE A 106 -15.24 -1.55 11.05
N LEU A 107 -16.27 -2.41 11.16
CA LEU A 107 -17.52 -2.03 11.81
C LEU A 107 -17.32 -1.62 13.27
N GLY A 108 -16.45 -2.32 14.00
CA GLY A 108 -16.09 -1.96 15.37
C GLY A 108 -15.45 -0.58 15.47
N TYR A 109 -14.54 -0.24 14.56
CA TYR A 109 -13.93 1.10 14.52
C TYR A 109 -14.94 2.18 14.12
N LEU A 110 -15.77 1.94 13.11
CA LEU A 110 -16.83 2.87 12.71
C LEU A 110 -17.82 3.13 13.85
N HIS A 111 -18.16 2.09 14.63
CA HIS A 111 -18.99 2.23 15.82
C HIS A 111 -18.27 3.07 16.90
N ALA A 112 -16.99 2.81 17.16
CA ALA A 112 -16.21 3.55 18.15
C ALA A 112 -16.09 5.06 17.80
N PHE A 113 -16.00 5.39 16.52
CA PHE A 113 -16.03 6.77 16.02
C PHE A 113 -17.43 7.36 15.89
N GLY A 114 -18.50 6.60 16.18
CA GLY A 114 -19.89 7.04 16.05
C GLY A 114 -20.36 7.23 14.60
N LEU A 115 -19.63 6.73 13.61
CA LEU A 115 -19.91 6.94 12.18
C LEU A 115 -21.11 6.10 11.69
N LEU A 116 -21.44 5.01 12.39
CA LEU A 116 -22.62 4.18 12.10
C LEU A 116 -23.95 4.78 12.58
N ALA A 117 -23.92 5.85 13.39
CA ALA A 117 -25.14 6.50 13.90
C ALA A 117 -25.79 7.45 12.89
N THR A 118 -25.18 7.62 11.71
CA THR A 118 -25.70 8.46 10.64
C THR A 118 -26.47 7.61 9.63
N ASP A 119 -27.44 8.20 8.93
CA ASP A 119 -28.13 7.53 7.81
C ASP A 119 -27.18 7.26 6.62
N SER A 120 -25.94 7.79 6.68
CA SER A 120 -24.90 7.53 5.70
C SER A 120 -24.38 6.11 5.85
N ARG A 121 -24.50 5.32 4.78
CA ARG A 121 -23.84 4.02 4.66
C ARG A 121 -22.44 4.12 4.05
N GLU A 122 -21.89 5.32 4.06
CA GLU A 122 -20.55 5.65 3.59
C GLU A 122 -19.79 6.34 4.72
N ALA A 123 -18.53 5.97 4.88
CA ALA A 123 -17.64 6.54 5.89
C ALA A 123 -16.22 6.68 5.35
N LEU A 124 -15.54 7.73 5.79
CA LEU A 124 -14.12 7.96 5.54
C LEU A 124 -13.35 7.84 6.85
N MET A 125 -12.35 6.96 6.86
CA MET A 125 -11.36 6.84 7.93
C MET A 125 -9.95 7.04 7.37
N THR A 126 -9.00 7.25 8.26
CA THR A 126 -7.58 7.27 7.94
C THR A 126 -6.85 6.20 8.72
N ILE A 127 -5.80 5.63 8.14
CA ILE A 127 -4.84 4.75 8.80
C ILE A 127 -3.46 5.35 8.68
N THR A 128 -2.79 5.55 9.81
CA THR A 128 -1.43 6.08 9.88
C THR A 128 -0.48 5.02 10.39
N LEU A 129 0.62 4.84 9.68
CA LEU A 129 1.73 3.98 10.07
C LEU A 129 2.93 4.83 10.47
N GLU A 130 3.44 4.62 11.68
CA GLU A 130 4.66 5.28 12.16
C GLU A 130 5.73 4.23 12.48
N ALA A 131 6.95 4.50 12.02
CA ALA A 131 8.13 3.71 12.33
C ALA A 131 8.98 4.41 13.40
N LEU A 132 9.25 3.72 14.51
CA LEU A 132 9.88 4.26 15.70
C LEU A 132 11.18 3.52 16.07
N ASN A 133 12.08 4.26 16.69
CA ASN A 133 13.26 3.77 17.39
C ASN A 133 12.88 3.11 18.73
N ALA A 134 13.85 2.44 19.37
CA ALA A 134 13.64 1.76 20.65
C ALA A 134 13.27 2.71 21.80
N ASP A 135 13.66 3.98 21.72
CA ASP A 135 13.32 5.04 22.66
C ASP A 135 11.93 5.68 22.39
N GLY A 136 11.24 5.23 21.33
CA GLY A 136 9.93 5.75 20.91
C GLY A 136 9.99 6.98 20.00
N ALA A 137 11.18 7.51 19.68
CA ALA A 137 11.31 8.60 18.72
C ALA A 137 11.09 8.12 17.27
N PRO A 138 10.60 8.96 16.35
CA PRO A 138 10.50 8.61 14.93
C PRO A 138 11.84 8.16 14.35
N ILE A 139 11.80 7.18 13.43
CA ILE A 139 13.01 6.58 12.81
C ILE A 139 13.85 7.59 11.99
N ASN A 140 13.26 8.73 11.66
CA ASN A 140 13.87 9.82 10.92
C ASN A 140 13.45 11.17 11.55
N ALA A 141 14.37 12.14 11.57
CA ALA A 141 14.09 13.50 12.04
C ALA A 141 13.02 14.20 11.20
N GLU A 142 12.86 13.81 9.93
CA GLU A 142 11.75 14.23 9.10
C GLU A 142 10.53 13.35 9.35
N ALA A 143 9.55 13.86 10.10
CA ALA A 143 8.32 13.12 10.44
C ALA A 143 7.60 12.55 9.21
N ALA A 144 7.57 13.28 8.09
CA ALA A 144 6.97 12.84 6.83
C ALA A 144 7.66 11.62 6.18
N LYS A 145 8.90 11.30 6.60
CA LYS A 145 9.60 10.07 6.19
C LYS A 145 9.40 8.94 7.20
N ALA A 146 9.14 9.26 8.46
CA ALA A 146 8.90 8.27 9.52
C ALA A 146 7.44 7.83 9.64
N SER A 147 6.53 8.52 8.96
CA SER A 147 5.09 8.28 9.02
C SER A 147 4.45 8.31 7.63
N LYS A 148 3.38 7.54 7.47
CA LYS A 148 2.54 7.56 6.27
C LYS A 148 1.08 7.34 6.62
N THR A 149 0.22 8.25 6.18
CA THR A 149 -1.23 8.15 6.29
C THR A 149 -1.85 7.74 4.97
N SER A 150 -2.85 6.87 5.05
CA SER A 150 -3.68 6.39 3.93
C SER A 150 -5.16 6.57 4.28
N ASN A 151 -5.99 6.78 3.27
CA ASN A 151 -7.44 6.91 3.42
C ASN A 151 -8.12 5.56 3.23
N ILE A 152 -9.23 5.36 3.95
CA ILE A 152 -10.07 4.17 3.88
C ILE A 152 -11.51 4.62 3.64
N HIS A 153 -12.00 4.36 2.43
CA HIS A 153 -13.37 4.58 2.02
C HIS A 153 -14.17 3.32 2.29
N VAL A 154 -15.21 3.42 3.12
CA VAL A 154 -16.05 2.29 3.48
C VAL A 154 -17.47 2.52 2.97
N VAL A 155 -18.00 1.53 2.27
CA VAL A 155 -19.41 1.46 1.86
C VAL A 155 -20.05 0.23 2.49
N ILE A 156 -21.16 0.43 3.19
CA ILE A 156 -21.91 -0.62 3.86
C ILE A 156 -23.16 -0.92 3.05
N ALA A 157 -23.39 -2.18 2.70
CA ALA A 157 -24.55 -2.57 1.93
C ALA A 157 -25.86 -2.43 2.74
N PRO A 158 -27.00 -2.18 2.06
CA PRO A 158 -28.24 -1.89 2.77
C PRO A 158 -28.82 -2.99 3.65
N ASP A 159 -28.41 -4.22 3.40
CA ASP A 159 -28.85 -5.46 4.03
C ASP A 159 -27.99 -5.86 5.25
N VAL A 160 -26.90 -5.14 5.52
CA VAL A 160 -26.09 -5.34 6.73
C VAL A 160 -26.87 -4.82 7.94
N ASP A 161 -27.10 -5.70 8.92
CA ASP A 161 -27.66 -5.31 10.21
C ASP A 161 -26.59 -4.61 11.05
N LEU A 162 -26.80 -3.33 11.31
CA LEU A 162 -25.92 -2.49 12.15
C LEU A 162 -26.38 -2.44 13.61
N THR A 163 -27.47 -3.13 13.96
CA THR A 163 -28.05 -3.11 15.31
C THR A 163 -27.51 -4.22 16.22
N THR A 164 -26.83 -5.21 15.64
CA THR A 164 -26.22 -6.32 16.38
C THR A 164 -24.71 -6.07 16.54
N ASN A 165 -24.33 -5.58 17.73
CA ASN A 165 -22.96 -5.64 18.25
C ASN A 165 -22.88 -6.67 19.38
#